data_AF-A0A1B0DGD3-F1
#
_entry.id   AF-A0A1B0DGD3-F1
#
_cell.length_a   1.000
_cell.length_b   1.000
_cell.length_c   1.000
_cell.angle_alpha   90.00
_cell.angle_beta   90.00
_cell.angle_gamma   90.00
#
_symmetry.space_group_name_H-M   'P 1'
#
loop_
_entity.id
_entity.type
_entity.pdbx_description
1 polymer ?
#
loop_
_entity_poly.entity_id
_entity_poly.type
_entity_poly.pdbx_seq_one_letter_code
_entity_poly.pdbx_strand_id
1 'polypeptide(L)'
;MLAAWRRTSVKASVPERMGHMLSEAAVSITITSFTDMISFWIGIISPFPSVRIFCTYSGFAVCFTYLWHVTFFAGCMAVSGYREHRNLHAIFGFKVSPVSVAIKAVIINNNGM
;
A
#
# COMPACT_ATOMS: atom_id res chain seq x y z
N MET A 1 -4.67 1.72 -0.66
CA MET A 1 -3.62 1.62 0.38
C MET A 1 -2.88 2.94 0.63
N LEU A 2 -2.23 3.56 -0.38
CA LEU A 2 -1.50 4.85 -0.21
C LEU A 2 -2.35 6.01 0.34
N ALA A 3 -3.60 6.16 -0.11
CA ALA A 3 -4.49 7.20 0.40
C ALA A 3 -4.85 7.01 1.88
N ALA A 4 -5.07 5.77 2.32
CA ALA A 4 -5.35 5.44 3.72
C ALA A 4 -4.10 5.62 4.61
N TRP A 5 -2.91 5.31 4.08
CA TRP A 5 -1.62 5.58 4.74
C TRP A 5 -1.38 7.08 4.97
N ARG A 6 -1.75 7.91 3.99
CA ARG A 6 -1.64 9.37 4.08
C ARG A 6 -2.64 10.00 5.06
N ARG A 7 -3.75 9.31 5.37
CA ARG A 7 -4.74 9.75 6.38
C ARG A 7 -4.37 9.34 7.81
N THR A 8 -3.50 8.36 8.01
CA THR A 8 -3.09 7.89 9.35
C THR A 8 -2.05 8.81 9.98
N SER A 9 -2.22 9.16 11.26
CA SER A 9 -1.37 10.15 11.95
C SER A 9 0.10 9.72 12.02
N VAL A 10 1.02 10.64 11.73
CA VAL A 10 2.48 10.38 11.64
C VAL A 10 3.10 10.03 13.01
N LYS A 11 2.39 10.27 14.11
CA LYS A 11 2.87 10.06 15.49
C LYS A 11 2.70 8.63 16.02
N ALA A 12 1.89 7.79 15.37
CA ALA A 12 1.66 6.41 15.79
C ALA A 12 2.74 5.45 15.27
N SER A 13 2.93 4.33 15.97
CA SER A 13 3.92 3.33 15.60
C SER A 13 3.67 2.78 14.19
N VAL A 14 4.73 2.54 13.42
CA VAL A 14 4.68 1.99 12.04
C VAL A 14 3.77 0.75 11.92
N PRO A 15 3.88 -0.28 12.80
CA PRO A 15 3.04 -1.47 12.69
C PRO A 15 1.55 -1.19 12.93
N GLU A 16 1.22 -0.26 13.84
CA GLU A 16 -0.17 0.08 14.17
C GLU A 16 -0.84 0.87 13.04
N ARG A 17 -0.11 1.83 12.44
CA ARG A 17 -0.58 2.56 11.24
C ARG A 17 -0.76 1.64 10.05
N MET A 18 0.15 0.68 9.89
CA MET A 18 0.03 -0.34 8.85
C MET A 18 -1.16 -1.24 9.08
N GLY A 19 -1.38 -1.72 10.30
CA GLY A 19 -2.52 -2.55 10.65
C GLY A 19 -3.84 -1.87 10.31
N HIS A 20 -3.99 -0.59 10.67
CA HIS A 20 -5.20 0.17 10.38
C HIS A 20 -5.40 0.43 8.88
N MET A 21 -4.32 0.78 8.17
CA MET A 21 -4.36 1.00 6.72
C MET A 21 -4.66 -0.29 5.95
N LEU A 22 -4.08 -1.41 6.36
CA LEU A 22 -4.32 -2.72 5.78
C LEU A 22 -5.74 -3.21 6.10
N SER A 23 -6.22 -2.99 7.32
CA SER A 23 -7.58 -3.37 7.73
C SER A 23 -8.65 -2.69 6.87
N GLU A 24 -8.51 -1.43 6.49
CA GLU A 24 -9.49 -0.79 5.60
C GLU A 24 -9.21 -1.09 4.12
N ALA A 25 -7.98 -0.89 3.67
CA ALA A 25 -7.68 -0.92 2.24
C ALA A 25 -7.50 -2.34 1.69
N ALA A 26 -6.98 -3.28 2.48
CA ALA A 26 -6.81 -4.67 2.02
C ALA A 26 -8.16 -5.39 1.98
N VAL A 27 -9.10 -5.09 2.89
CA VAL A 27 -10.45 -5.68 2.88
C VAL A 27 -11.16 -5.38 1.56
N SER A 28 -11.12 -4.13 1.07
CA SER A 28 -11.71 -3.79 -0.23
C SER A 28 -11.09 -4.59 -1.39
N ILE A 29 -9.76 -4.73 -1.41
CA ILE A 29 -9.05 -5.47 -2.47
C ILE A 29 -9.38 -6.97 -2.42
N THR A 30 -9.48 -7.55 -1.21
CA THR A 30 -9.88 -8.94 -1.02
C THR A 30 -11.32 -9.18 -1.49
N ILE A 31 -12.25 -8.28 -1.19
CA ILE A 31 -13.65 -8.41 -1.64
C ILE A 31 -13.73 -8.38 -3.17
N THR A 32 -13.04 -7.43 -3.81
CA THR A 32 -12.98 -7.37 -5.28
C THR A 32 -12.38 -8.64 -5.86
N SER A 33 -11.22 -9.08 -5.39
CA SER A 33 -10.53 -10.28 -5.89
C SER A 33 -11.36 -11.55 -5.68
N PHE A 34 -12.06 -11.65 -4.55
CA PHE A 34 -12.96 -12.77 -4.25
C PHE A 34 -14.16 -12.81 -5.19
N THR A 35 -14.74 -11.64 -5.46
CA THR A 35 -15.86 -11.51 -6.40
C THR A 35 -15.42 -11.85 -7.82
N ASP A 36 -14.25 -11.37 -8.26
CA ASP A 36 -13.65 -11.71 -9.55
C ASP A 36 -13.42 -13.22 -9.69
N MET A 37 -12.91 -13.87 -8.64
CA MET A 37 -12.72 -15.32 -8.60
C MET A 37 -14.05 -16.06 -8.80
N ILE A 38 -15.13 -15.62 -8.16
CA ILE A 38 -16.48 -16.18 -8.35
C ILE A 38 -16.96 -15.94 -9.79
N SER A 39 -16.78 -14.74 -10.32
CA SER A 39 -17.17 -14.40 -11.70
C SER A 39 -16.44 -15.24 -12.74
N PHE A 40 -15.13 -15.48 -12.58
CA PHE A 40 -14.38 -16.35 -13.48
C PHE A 40 -14.77 -17.81 -13.32
N TRP A 41 -15.08 -18.26 -12.10
CA TRP A 41 -15.54 -19.63 -11.86
C TRP A 41 -16.87 -19.91 -12.59
N ILE A 42 -17.81 -18.98 -12.51
CA ILE A 42 -19.07 -19.04 -13.26
C ILE A 42 -18.79 -18.96 -14.77
N GLY A 43 -17.83 -18.12 -15.19
CA GLY A 43 -17.41 -18.01 -16.58
C GLY A 43 -16.87 -19.30 -17.21
N ILE A 44 -16.24 -20.19 -16.42
CA ILE A 44 -15.74 -21.50 -16.87
C ILE A 44 -16.87 -22.49 -17.20
N ILE A 45 -18.06 -22.29 -16.63
CA ILE A 45 -19.24 -23.13 -16.88
C ILE A 45 -19.90 -22.78 -18.23
N SER A 46 -19.56 -21.62 -18.80
CA SER A 46 -20.12 -21.15 -20.07
C SER A 46 -19.84 -22.14 -21.22
N PRO A 47 -20.83 -22.39 -22.12
CA PRO A 47 -20.69 -23.34 -23.22
C PRO A 47 -19.73 -22.87 -24.33
N PHE A 48 -19.23 -21.63 -24.27
CA PHE A 48 -18.34 -21.07 -25.28
C PHE A 48 -16.86 -21.38 -24.99
N PRO A 49 -16.15 -22.11 -25.88
CA PRO A 49 -14.77 -22.53 -25.66
C PRO A 49 -13.79 -21.36 -25.47
N SER A 50 -14.00 -20.27 -26.20
CA SER A 50 -13.17 -19.06 -26.09
C SER A 50 -13.28 -18.39 -24.72
N VAL A 51 -14.48 -18.37 -24.14
CA VAL A 51 -14.74 -17.76 -22.82
C VAL A 51 -14.07 -18.60 -21.73
N ARG A 52 -14.08 -19.93 -21.90
CA ARG A 52 -13.47 -20.86 -20.95
C ARG A 52 -11.96 -20.64 -20.81
N ILE A 53 -11.24 -20.56 -21.93
CA ILE A 53 -9.78 -20.34 -21.96
C ILE A 53 -9.44 -18.97 -21.35
N PHE A 54 -10.21 -17.94 -21.71
CA PHE A 54 -10.04 -16.60 -21.15
C PHE A 54 -10.25 -16.58 -19.63
N CYS A 55 -11.37 -17.09 -19.14
CA CYS A 55 -11.69 -17.10 -17.72
C CYS A 55 -10.70 -17.93 -16.90
N THR A 56 -10.17 -19.03 -17.44
CA THR A 56 -9.09 -19.79 -16.77
C THR A 56 -7.82 -18.95 -16.64
N TYR A 57 -7.35 -18.31 -17.72
CA TYR A 57 -6.16 -17.45 -17.67
C TYR A 57 -6.34 -16.23 -16.75
N SER A 58 -7.47 -15.54 -16.86
CA SER A 58 -7.79 -14.39 -16.01
C SER A 58 -7.93 -14.79 -14.54
N GLY A 59 -8.51 -15.95 -14.23
CA GLY A 59 -8.57 -16.48 -12.88
C GLY A 59 -7.18 -16.71 -12.28
N PHE A 60 -6.27 -17.35 -13.02
CA PHE A 60 -4.88 -17.50 -12.59
C PHE A 60 -4.18 -16.15 -12.39
N ALA A 61 -4.37 -15.21 -13.32
CA ALA A 61 -3.79 -13.87 -13.22
C ALA A 61 -4.28 -13.12 -11.97
N VAL A 62 -5.59 -13.13 -11.69
CA VAL A 62 -6.15 -12.45 -10.51
C VAL A 62 -5.68 -13.10 -9.22
N CYS A 63 -5.66 -14.44 -9.13
CA CYS A 63 -5.10 -15.15 -7.97
C CYS A 63 -3.64 -14.78 -7.71
N PHE A 64 -2.81 -14.77 -8.75
CA PHE A 64 -1.40 -14.39 -8.64
C PHE A 64 -1.24 -12.93 -8.22
N THR A 65 -2.00 -12.02 -8.84
CA THR A 65 -1.95 -10.59 -8.54
C THR A 65 -2.40 -10.30 -7.10
N TYR A 66 -3.41 -11.02 -6.60
CA TYR A 66 -3.86 -10.94 -5.21
C TYR A 66 -2.76 -11.34 -4.23
N LEU A 67 -2.11 -12.49 -4.45
CA LEU A 67 -0.97 -12.93 -3.63
C LEU A 67 0.16 -11.90 -3.63
N TRP A 68 0.44 -11.31 -4.80
CA TRP A 68 1.50 -10.33 -4.94
C TRP A 68 1.18 -9.01 -4.24
N HIS A 69 -0.08 -8.58 -4.28
CA HIS A 69 -0.56 -7.41 -3.54
C HIS A 69 -0.49 -7.61 -2.02
N VAL A 70 -0.87 -8.77 -1.49
CA VAL A 70 -0.89 -9.00 -0.04
C VAL A 70 0.53 -9.17 0.52
N THR A 71 1.43 -9.85 -0.20
CA THR A 71 2.76 -10.16 0.32
C THR A 71 3.79 -9.07 0.01
N PHE A 72 4.00 -8.79 -1.27
CA PHE A 72 5.08 -7.91 -1.71
C PHE A 72 4.75 -6.44 -1.45
N PHE A 73 3.55 -6.00 -1.81
CA PHE A 73 3.16 -4.60 -1.60
C PHE A 73 3.04 -4.26 -0.11
N ALA A 74 2.44 -5.14 0.71
CA ALA A 74 2.40 -4.93 2.16
C ALA A 74 3.80 -4.93 2.80
N GLY A 75 4.70 -5.82 2.35
CA GLY A 75 6.09 -5.85 2.80
C GLY A 75 6.85 -4.57 2.43
N CYS A 76 6.74 -4.11 1.18
CA CYS A 76 7.33 -2.84 0.73
C CYS A 76 6.79 -1.65 1.54
N MET A 77 5.49 -1.63 1.84
CA MET A 77 4.88 -0.60 2.70
C MET A 77 5.44 -0.61 4.13
N ALA A 78 5.71 -1.80 4.71
CA ALA A 78 6.35 -1.93 6.01
C ALA A 78 7.77 -1.36 6.03
N VAL A 79 8.56 -1.73 5.02
CA VAL A 79 9.91 -1.22 4.86
C VAL A 79 9.89 0.30 4.67
N SER A 80 8.98 0.82 3.86
CA SER A 80 8.86 2.26 3.61
C SER A 80 8.42 3.02 4.87
N GLY A 81 7.49 2.48 5.66
CA GLY A 81 7.06 3.08 6.92
C GLY A 81 8.18 3.13 7.97
N TYR A 82 9.03 2.12 8.02
CA TYR A 82 10.19 2.11 8.91
C TYR A 82 11.27 3.11 8.47
N ARG A 83 11.42 3.35 7.16
CA ARG A 83 12.30 4.39 6.59
C ARG A 83 11.79 5.80 6.90
N GLU A 84 10.48 6.02 6.84
CA GLU A 84 9.83 7.27 7.22
C GLU A 84 10.07 7.60 8.69
N HIS A 85 9.94 6.62 9.60
CA HIS A 85 10.22 6.82 11.03
C HIS A 85 11.68 7.20 11.31
N ARG A 86 12.62 6.82 10.44
CA ARG A 86 14.03 7.19 10.55
C ARG A 86 14.40 8.52 9.86
N ASN A 87 13.41 9.28 9.36
CA ASN A 87 13.62 10.52 8.59
C ASN A 87 14.60 10.34 7.42
N LEU A 88 14.52 9.20 6.72
CA LEU A 88 15.33 8.92 5.54
C LEU A 88 14.52 9.28 4.29
N HIS A 89 15.17 9.92 3.31
CA HIS A 89 14.53 10.27 2.03
C HIS A 89 13.97 9.01 1.35
N ALA A 90 12.70 9.05 0.93
CA ALA A 90 11.95 7.89 0.44
C ALA A 90 12.68 7.11 -0.66
N ILE A 91 13.32 7.83 -1.60
CA ILE A 91 14.03 7.24 -2.76
C ILE A 91 15.54 7.11 -2.49
N PHE A 92 16.17 8.15 -1.95
CA PHE A 92 17.64 8.23 -1.90
C PHE A 92 18.27 7.71 -0.60
N GLY A 93 17.48 7.46 0.46
CA GLY A 93 18.02 6.95 1.72
C GLY A 93 18.97 7.90 2.47
N PHE A 94 19.17 9.12 2.00
CA PHE A 94 19.88 10.15 2.76
C PHE A 94 19.06 10.60 3.97
N LYS A 95 19.73 10.83 5.09
CA LYS A 95 19.12 11.33 6.33
C LYS A 95 18.73 12.78 6.12
N VAL A 96 17.44 13.08 6.14
CA VAL A 96 16.94 14.45 5.90
C VAL A 96 16.42 15.00 7.21
N SER A 97 16.97 16.14 7.62
CA SER A 97 16.56 16.82 8.84
C SER A 97 15.06 17.18 8.75
N PRO A 98 14.27 16.89 9.81
CA PRO A 98 12.86 17.22 9.80
C PRO A 98 12.64 18.73 9.63
N VAL A 99 11.66 19.11 8.82
CA VAL A 99 11.31 20.50 8.50
C VAL A 99 11.06 21.35 9.77
N SER A 100 10.64 20.73 10.88
CA SER A 100 10.48 21.41 12.17
C SER A 100 11.79 21.98 12.74
N VAL A 101 12.93 21.34 12.48
CA VAL A 101 14.25 21.81 12.94
C VAL A 101 14.76 22.92 12.02
N ALA A 102 14.50 22.80 10.71
CA ALA A 102 14.84 23.84 9.75
C ALA A 102 14.05 25.14 9.98
N ILE A 103 12.74 25.05 10.24
CA ILE A 103 11.90 26.21 10.55
C ILE A 103 12.31 26.86 11.87
N LYS A 104 12.62 26.07 12.90
CA LYS A 104 13.06 26.62 14.19
C LYS A 104 14.41 27.34 14.07
N ALA A 105 15.34 26.82 13.26
CA ALA A 105 16.62 27.49 12.98
C ALA A 105 16.45 28.81 12.21
N VAL A 106 15.52 28.86 11.23
CA VAL A 106 15.21 30.09 10.47
C VAL A 106 14.56 31.15 11.36
N ILE A 107 13.60 30.77 12.21
CA ILE A 107 12.92 31.72 13.11
C ILE A 107 13.90 32.31 14.14
N ILE A 108 14.81 31.50 14.69
CA ILE A 108 15.82 31.99 15.64
C ILE A 108 16.80 32.94 14.95
N ASN A 109 17.18 32.68 13.71
CA ASN A 109 18.08 33.56 12.95
C ASN A 109 17.40 34.92 12.62
N ASN A 110 16.10 34.91 12.32
CA ASN A 110 15.36 36.12 11.94
C ASN A 110 14.87 36.99 13.12
N ASN A 111 15.01 36.52 14.37
CA ASN A 111 14.68 37.27 15.60
C ASN A 111 15.94 37.83 16.30
N GLY A 112 17.11 37.68 15.68
CA GLY A 112 18.40 38.17 16.19
C GLY A 112 19.02 39.31 15.37
N MET A 113 18.29 39.86 14.39
CA MET A 113 18.55 41.15 13.73
C MET A 113 17.47 42.15 14.16
#